data_AF-A0A959GNL6-F1
#
_entry.id   AF-A0A959GNL6-F1
#
_cell.length_a   1.000
_cell.length_b   1.000
_cell.length_c   1.000
_cell.angle_alpha   90.00
_cell.angle_beta   90.00
_cell.angle_gamma   90.00
#
_symmetry.space_group_name_H-M   'P 1'
#
loop_
_entity.id
_entity.type
_entity.pdbx_description
1 polymer ?
#
loop_
_entity_poly.entity_id
_entity_poly.type
_entity_poly.pdbx_seq_one_letter_code
_entity_poly.pdbx_strand_id
1 'polypeptide(L)'
;MGIGIQWWAAQSSSAIAFWAGLLLLVASLPGIGRLARRLSGAYHPAAGWGLAVLAVFFLNGFYSLLSFSAPAYLAALFHNPVLGGKLAHLLLNSLLAPWLLSYAQRSFRRPAFQQWTIREKMGLAMAAYFTISLALLVILLLIRSLVLDSGLYFDFRNIFNLGALSFTGMGCIVLLLFSLLLLSLWFSRELVHLGLSRQQRLIAIAASLLLSAPLMAVLPLGIGLLTGVLILLLYLILLDLYIELDAGSPAWLIIWLALPAALGAGFFFKYKLDKGSQERLAFAKSLAVPRDSLAEARLEELIEADTQLANLPGDTAIAEKAELYLLEAYPYLGKNYLLKWDAMEAPTGEQLASGLIFLAPNTSYYTYALGPYLQNGAQPGWLLFRPVIRPPERVLQELIPSSSARQSS
;
A
#
# COMPACT_ATOMS: atom_id res chain seq x y z
N MET A 1 -12.27 -18.73 34.39
CA MET A 1 -13.23 -18.65 33.26
C MET A 1 -13.97 -17.31 33.14
N GLY A 2 -14.09 -16.46 34.18
CA GLY A 2 -14.85 -15.20 34.09
C GLY A 2 -14.23 -14.05 33.26
N ILE A 3 -12.90 -13.98 33.14
CA ILE A 3 -12.20 -12.88 32.46
C ILE A 3 -12.39 -12.93 30.92
N GLY A 4 -12.50 -14.14 30.34
CA GLY A 4 -12.69 -14.31 28.90
C GLY A 4 -14.07 -13.85 28.38
N ILE A 5 -15.12 -13.98 29.19
CA ILE A 5 -16.49 -13.62 28.80
C ILE A 5 -16.67 -12.10 28.77
N GLN A 6 -16.08 -11.37 29.73
CA GLN A 6 -16.14 -9.91 29.75
C GLN A 6 -15.34 -9.28 28.60
N TRP A 7 -14.20 -9.87 28.23
CA TRP A 7 -13.40 -9.41 27.10
C TRP A 7 -14.14 -9.60 25.76
N TRP A 8 -14.78 -10.76 25.57
CA TRP A 8 -15.57 -11.04 24.37
C TRP A 8 -16.80 -10.13 24.26
N ALA A 9 -17.49 -9.86 25.39
CA ALA A 9 -18.64 -8.95 25.42
C ALA A 9 -18.26 -7.51 25.04
N ALA A 10 -17.15 -6.97 25.57
CA ALA A 10 -16.67 -5.63 25.25
C ALA A 10 -16.20 -5.48 23.79
N GLN A 11 -15.58 -6.53 23.23
CA GLN A 11 -15.18 -6.53 21.82
C GLN A 11 -16.39 -6.67 20.88
N SER A 12 -17.45 -7.37 21.31
CA SER A 12 -18.68 -7.49 20.52
C SER A 12 -19.48 -6.18 20.48
N SER A 13 -19.58 -5.44 21.59
CA SER A 13 -20.40 -4.22 21.66
C SER A 13 -19.86 -3.10 20.77
N SER A 14 -18.53 -2.95 20.73
CA SER A 14 -17.85 -1.97 19.87
C SER A 14 -17.92 -2.32 18.38
N ALA A 15 -17.87 -3.61 18.03
CA ALA A 15 -18.14 -4.07 16.67
C ALA A 15 -19.57 -3.74 16.22
N ILE A 16 -20.55 -4.02 17.09
CA ILE A 16 -21.96 -3.73 16.84
C ILE A 16 -22.17 -2.23 16.65
N ALA A 17 -21.56 -1.39 17.50
CA ALA A 17 -21.66 0.06 17.38
C ALA A 17 -21.12 0.59 16.04
N PHE A 18 -19.98 0.06 15.58
CA PHE A 18 -19.41 0.42 14.27
C PHE A 18 -20.36 0.04 13.11
N TRP A 19 -20.80 -1.22 13.06
CA TRP A 19 -21.69 -1.69 12.00
C TRP A 19 -23.04 -0.98 12.05
N ALA A 20 -23.57 -0.73 13.25
CA ALA A 20 -24.78 0.08 13.42
C ALA A 20 -24.57 1.51 12.91
N GLY A 21 -23.44 2.15 13.21
CA GLY A 21 -23.09 3.46 12.68
C GLY A 21 -23.00 3.49 11.15
N LEU A 22 -22.33 2.49 10.56
CA LEU A 22 -22.25 2.35 9.09
C LEU A 22 -23.64 2.10 8.48
N LEU A 23 -24.45 1.24 9.09
CA LEU A 23 -25.80 0.95 8.63
C LEU A 23 -26.72 2.17 8.76
N LEU A 24 -26.62 2.93 9.85
CA LEU A 24 -27.36 4.19 10.03
C LEU A 24 -26.96 5.21 8.97
N LEU A 25 -25.66 5.29 8.65
CA LEU A 25 -25.14 6.14 7.58
C LEU A 25 -25.74 5.73 6.23
N VAL A 26 -25.68 4.44 5.88
CA VAL A 26 -26.29 3.92 4.64
C VAL A 26 -27.81 4.11 4.63
N ALA A 27 -28.48 3.92 5.77
CA ALA A 27 -29.93 4.10 5.91
C ALA A 27 -30.36 5.58 5.82
N SER A 28 -29.45 6.54 6.01
CA SER A 28 -29.72 7.97 5.81
C SER A 28 -29.76 8.37 4.33
N LEU A 29 -29.11 7.59 3.46
CA LEU A 29 -28.95 7.88 2.02
C LEU A 29 -30.28 8.04 1.26
N PRO A 30 -31.33 7.22 1.49
CA PRO A 30 -32.65 7.45 0.90
C PRO A 30 -33.27 8.78 1.33
N GLY A 31 -33.07 9.20 2.58
CA GLY A 31 -33.54 10.49 3.10
C GLY A 31 -32.87 11.66 2.38
N ILE A 32 -31.54 11.61 2.26
CA ILE A 32 -30.74 12.57 1.48
C ILE A 32 -31.23 12.60 0.03
N GLY A 33 -31.44 11.43 -0.59
CA GLY A 33 -31.93 11.34 -1.97
C GLY A 33 -33.37 11.86 -2.16
N ARG A 34 -34.22 11.83 -1.13
CA ARG A 34 -35.55 12.48 -1.18
C ARG A 34 -35.41 14.00 -1.09
N LEU A 35 -34.58 14.51 -0.18
CA LEU A 35 -34.33 15.95 -0.04
C LEU A 35 -33.71 16.54 -1.31
N ALA A 36 -32.71 15.86 -1.85
CA ALA A 36 -32.02 16.26 -3.06
C ALA A 36 -32.96 16.30 -4.29
N ARG A 37 -33.90 15.34 -4.40
CA ARG A 37 -34.95 15.38 -5.43
C ARG A 37 -35.94 16.53 -5.22
N ARG A 38 -36.32 16.85 -3.98
CA ARG A 38 -37.17 18.02 -3.68
C ARG A 38 -36.49 19.32 -4.13
N LEU A 39 -35.21 19.49 -3.80
CA LEU A 39 -34.43 20.65 -4.27
C LEU A 39 -34.28 20.69 -5.78
N SER A 40 -34.02 19.54 -6.41
CA SER A 40 -33.96 19.43 -7.88
C SER A 40 -35.27 19.84 -8.55
N GLY A 41 -36.42 19.55 -7.95
CA GLY A 41 -37.73 19.92 -8.48
C GLY A 41 -38.12 21.38 -8.21
N ALA A 42 -37.65 21.96 -7.10
CA ALA A 42 -37.92 23.34 -6.73
C ALA A 42 -37.03 24.36 -7.47
N TYR A 43 -35.79 23.98 -7.78
CA TYR A 43 -34.79 24.86 -8.40
C TYR A 43 -34.32 24.28 -9.75
N HIS A 44 -33.12 23.71 -9.78
CA HIS A 44 -32.47 23.16 -10.97
C HIS A 44 -31.91 21.77 -10.66
N PRO A 45 -31.84 20.82 -11.62
CA PRO A 45 -31.27 19.48 -11.39
C PRO A 45 -29.85 19.50 -10.80
N ALA A 46 -29.06 20.50 -11.18
CA ALA A 46 -27.72 20.71 -10.63
C ALA A 46 -27.72 20.96 -9.11
N ALA A 47 -28.76 21.59 -8.55
CA ALA A 47 -28.85 21.82 -7.11
C ALA A 47 -29.05 20.51 -6.33
N GLY A 48 -29.88 19.60 -6.85
CA GLY A 48 -30.04 18.27 -6.27
C GLY A 48 -28.77 17.43 -6.37
N TRP A 49 -28.05 17.50 -7.50
CA TRP A 49 -26.75 16.82 -7.64
C TRP A 49 -25.69 17.40 -6.71
N GLY A 50 -25.61 18.73 -6.60
CA GLY A 50 -24.73 19.43 -5.68
C GLY A 50 -24.96 19.03 -4.22
N LEU A 51 -26.22 18.93 -3.78
CA LEU A 51 -26.52 18.44 -2.42
C LEU A 51 -26.05 17.00 -2.22
N ALA A 52 -26.25 16.11 -3.19
CA ALA A 52 -25.82 14.71 -3.07
C ALA A 52 -24.30 14.59 -2.97
N VAL A 53 -23.56 15.36 -3.77
CA VAL A 53 -22.09 15.43 -3.70
C VAL A 53 -21.63 16.02 -2.36
N LEU A 54 -22.24 17.12 -1.92
CA LEU A 54 -21.94 17.73 -0.62
C LEU A 54 -22.22 16.76 0.52
N ALA A 55 -23.29 15.98 0.44
CA ALA A 55 -23.60 14.95 1.41
C ALA A 55 -22.51 13.85 1.44
N VAL A 56 -21.96 13.41 0.30
CA VAL A 56 -20.84 12.47 0.28
C VAL A 56 -19.60 13.05 0.99
N PHE A 57 -19.28 14.31 0.77
CA PHE A 57 -18.18 14.98 1.48
C PHE A 57 -18.45 15.12 2.98
N PHE A 58 -19.66 15.54 3.36
CA PHE A 58 -20.08 15.65 4.75
C PHE A 58 -20.02 14.31 5.46
N LEU A 59 -20.53 13.24 4.83
CA LEU A 59 -20.50 11.89 5.38
C LEU A 59 -19.07 11.38 5.54
N ASN A 60 -18.17 11.66 4.59
CA ASN A 60 -16.75 11.34 4.74
C ASN A 60 -16.09 12.11 5.90
N GLY A 61 -16.36 13.41 6.01
CA GLY A 61 -15.86 14.24 7.10
C GLY A 61 -16.40 13.80 8.46
N PHE A 62 -17.71 13.58 8.57
CA PHE A 62 -18.35 13.07 9.77
C PHE A 62 -17.79 11.69 10.17
N TYR A 63 -17.59 10.80 9.20
CA TYR A 63 -17.00 9.50 9.44
C TYR A 63 -15.55 9.58 9.95
N SER A 64 -14.79 10.62 9.57
CA SER A 64 -13.45 10.85 10.11
C SER A 64 -13.45 11.33 11.58
N LEU A 65 -14.52 12.00 12.02
CA LEU A 65 -14.68 12.51 13.39
C LEU A 65 -15.13 11.43 14.38
N LEU A 66 -15.72 10.34 13.88
CA LEU A 66 -16.17 9.23 14.72
C LEU A 66 -14.96 8.44 15.24
N SER A 67 -14.53 8.75 16.47
CA SER A 67 -13.58 7.96 17.23
C SER A 67 -14.28 6.79 17.91
N PHE A 68 -14.36 5.65 17.22
CA PHE A 68 -14.88 4.44 17.82
C PHE A 68 -13.80 3.78 18.68
N SER A 69 -14.14 3.39 19.92
CA SER A 69 -13.40 2.39 20.70
C SER A 69 -13.56 1.03 20.04
N ALA A 70 -12.93 0.84 18.90
CA ALA A 70 -13.18 -0.26 18.00
C ALA A 70 -12.38 -1.53 18.37
N PRO A 71 -12.89 -2.74 18.12
CA PRO A 71 -12.12 -3.98 18.16
C PRO A 71 -10.85 -3.87 17.33
N ALA A 72 -9.78 -4.60 17.69
CA ALA A 72 -8.49 -4.57 16.99
C ALA A 72 -8.59 -4.60 15.45
N TYR A 73 -9.49 -5.43 14.90
CA TYR A 73 -9.76 -5.48 13.46
C TYR A 73 -10.31 -4.16 12.88
N LEU A 74 -11.33 -3.60 13.52
CA LEU A 74 -11.97 -2.35 13.07
C LEU A 74 -11.06 -1.16 13.34
N ALA A 75 -10.33 -1.15 14.46
CA ALA A 75 -9.26 -0.20 14.71
C ALA A 75 -8.27 -0.25 13.56
N ALA A 76 -7.84 -1.43 13.10
CA ALA A 76 -6.94 -1.55 11.97
C ALA A 76 -7.51 -0.94 10.68
N LEU A 77 -8.83 -0.98 10.40
CA LEU A 77 -9.42 -0.25 9.26
C LEU A 77 -9.17 1.27 9.34
N PHE A 78 -9.10 1.83 10.55
CA PHE A 78 -8.84 3.25 10.79
C PHE A 78 -7.35 3.60 10.93
N HIS A 79 -6.45 2.62 10.98
CA HIS A 79 -5.01 2.87 11.09
C HIS A 79 -4.26 2.56 9.79
N ASN A 80 -4.77 1.66 8.95
CA ASN A 80 -4.12 1.33 7.67
C ASN A 80 -4.29 2.49 6.68
N PRO A 81 -3.20 3.15 6.26
CA PRO A 81 -3.28 4.28 5.36
C PRO A 81 -3.63 3.84 3.94
N VAL A 82 -4.53 4.58 3.31
CA VAL A 82 -4.82 4.48 1.86
C VAL A 82 -5.00 5.90 1.34
N LEU A 83 -4.08 6.35 0.48
CA LEU A 83 -4.14 7.62 -0.25
C LEU A 83 -4.37 8.83 0.70
N GLY A 84 -3.50 8.98 1.71
CA GLY A 84 -3.61 10.06 2.71
C GLY A 84 -4.79 9.93 3.69
N GLY A 85 -5.68 8.95 3.50
CA GLY A 85 -6.78 8.59 4.38
C GLY A 85 -6.61 7.21 5.00
N LYS A 86 -7.72 6.58 5.40
CA LYS A 86 -7.77 5.28 6.10
C LYS A 86 -8.53 4.26 5.27
N LEU A 87 -8.25 2.96 5.41
CA LEU A 87 -8.98 1.88 4.74
C LEU A 87 -10.51 1.94 5.00
N ALA A 88 -10.92 2.43 6.16
CA ALA A 88 -12.32 2.68 6.49
C ALA A 88 -13.01 3.69 5.54
N HIS A 89 -12.28 4.71 5.06
CA HIS A 89 -12.80 5.64 4.05
C HIS A 89 -12.97 4.98 2.68
N LEU A 90 -12.07 4.07 2.32
CA LEU A 90 -12.20 3.29 1.09
C LEU A 90 -13.48 2.44 1.12
N LEU A 91 -13.77 1.80 2.26
CA LEU A 91 -15.01 1.05 2.46
C LEU A 91 -16.24 1.95 2.28
N LEU A 92 -16.28 3.09 2.97
CA LEU A 92 -17.38 4.05 2.85
C LEU A 92 -17.57 4.53 1.40
N ASN A 93 -16.49 4.92 0.74
CA ASN A 93 -16.53 5.42 -0.63
C ASN A 93 -16.98 4.35 -1.63
N SER A 94 -16.60 3.09 -1.42
CA SER A 94 -17.06 1.97 -2.25
C SER A 94 -18.58 1.73 -2.18
N LEU A 95 -19.21 2.10 -1.06
CA LEU A 95 -20.67 2.04 -0.88
C LEU A 95 -21.37 3.31 -1.37
N LEU A 96 -20.75 4.48 -1.18
CA LEU A 96 -21.31 5.76 -1.62
C LEU A 96 -21.27 5.94 -3.14
N ALA A 97 -20.25 5.40 -3.84
CA ALA A 97 -20.12 5.49 -5.29
C ALA A 97 -21.33 4.91 -6.06
N PRO A 98 -21.78 3.66 -5.83
CA PRO A 98 -22.94 3.11 -6.53
C PRO A 98 -24.24 3.81 -6.12
N TRP A 99 -24.35 4.28 -4.87
CA TRP A 99 -25.50 5.09 -4.45
C TRP A 99 -25.57 6.42 -5.20
N LEU A 100 -24.46 7.16 -5.28
CA LEU A 100 -24.38 8.44 -5.97
C LEU A 100 -24.69 8.27 -7.46
N LEU A 101 -24.19 7.20 -8.08
CA LEU A 101 -24.52 6.85 -9.45
C LEU A 101 -26.01 6.55 -9.64
N SER A 102 -26.60 5.71 -8.78
CA SER A 102 -28.04 5.41 -8.79
C SER A 102 -28.89 6.67 -8.61
N TYR A 103 -28.45 7.59 -7.75
CA TYR A 103 -29.10 8.89 -7.57
C TYR A 103 -28.98 9.77 -8.83
N ALA A 104 -27.80 9.85 -9.44
CA ALA A 104 -27.57 10.61 -10.66
C ALA A 104 -28.48 10.11 -11.79
N GLN A 105 -28.51 8.79 -12.03
CA GLN A 105 -29.37 8.16 -13.04
C GLN A 105 -30.86 8.50 -12.89
N ARG A 106 -31.35 8.59 -11.64
CA ARG A 106 -32.75 8.91 -11.36
C ARG A 106 -33.06 10.41 -11.47
N SER A 107 -32.07 11.25 -11.19
CA SER A 107 -32.24 12.71 -11.11
C SER A 107 -32.10 13.38 -12.47
N PHE A 108 -31.21 12.88 -13.32
CA PHE A 108 -31.09 13.31 -14.71
C PHE A 108 -32.24 12.70 -15.53
N ARG A 109 -33.43 13.29 -15.42
CA ARG A 109 -34.52 13.01 -16.36
C ARG A 109 -34.12 13.61 -17.70
N ARG A 110 -34.12 12.78 -18.75
CA ARG A 110 -33.70 13.13 -20.12
C ARG A 110 -34.23 14.50 -20.53
N PRO A 111 -33.38 15.55 -20.62
CA PRO A 111 -33.75 16.74 -21.37
C PRO A 111 -33.84 16.36 -22.85
N ALA A 112 -34.62 17.11 -23.62
CA ALA A 112 -34.61 16.99 -25.07
C ALA A 112 -33.25 17.49 -25.60
N PHE A 113 -32.20 16.65 -25.50
CA PHE A 113 -30.85 16.91 -26.02
C PHE A 113 -30.84 17.30 -27.51
N GLN A 114 -31.95 17.05 -28.22
CA GLN A 114 -32.18 17.54 -29.58
C GLN A 114 -32.04 19.05 -29.71
N GLN A 115 -32.42 19.84 -28.70
CA GLN A 115 -32.36 21.31 -28.77
C GLN A 115 -30.96 21.87 -28.48
N TRP A 116 -30.03 21.05 -28.00
CA TRP A 116 -28.70 21.51 -27.63
C TRP A 116 -27.84 21.75 -28.88
N THR A 117 -27.04 22.81 -28.82
CA THR A 117 -26.03 23.12 -29.83
C THR A 117 -24.94 22.04 -29.87
N ILE A 118 -24.25 21.93 -31.00
CA ILE A 118 -23.15 20.97 -31.14
C ILE A 118 -22.04 21.18 -30.10
N ARG A 119 -21.79 22.42 -29.67
CA ARG A 119 -20.78 22.76 -28.66
C ARG A 119 -21.16 22.20 -27.29
N GLU A 120 -22.43 22.31 -26.90
CA GLU A 120 -22.92 21.76 -25.63
C GLU A 120 -22.87 20.24 -25.63
N LYS A 121 -23.27 19.60 -26.74
CA LYS A 121 -23.17 18.14 -26.90
C LYS A 121 -21.73 17.65 -26.82
N MET A 122 -20.81 18.32 -27.52
CA MET A 122 -19.38 18.02 -27.48
C MET A 122 -18.79 18.22 -26.08
N GLY A 123 -19.15 19.31 -25.40
CA GLY A 123 -18.72 19.59 -24.03
C GLY A 123 -19.18 18.50 -23.06
N LEU A 124 -20.44 18.08 -23.15
CA LEU A 124 -20.97 16.99 -22.33
C LEU A 124 -20.28 15.65 -22.65
N ALA A 125 -20.03 15.35 -23.93
CA ALA A 125 -19.34 14.13 -24.32
C ALA A 125 -17.90 14.07 -23.80
N MET A 126 -17.17 15.18 -23.92
CA MET A 126 -15.82 15.32 -23.37
C MET A 126 -15.84 15.16 -21.84
N ALA A 127 -16.79 15.81 -21.15
CA ALA A 127 -16.93 15.69 -19.70
C ALA A 127 -17.25 14.26 -19.26
N ALA A 128 -18.09 13.53 -19.99
CA ALA A 128 -18.41 12.13 -19.71
C ALA A 128 -17.18 11.23 -19.84
N TYR A 129 -16.47 11.28 -20.97
CA TYR A 129 -15.25 10.49 -21.18
C TYR A 129 -14.12 10.86 -20.21
N PHE A 130 -13.99 12.15 -19.88
CA PHE A 130 -13.05 12.61 -18.87
C PHE A 130 -13.40 12.10 -17.48
N THR A 131 -14.69 12.10 -17.11
CA THR A 131 -15.15 11.56 -15.82
C THR A 131 -14.83 10.07 -15.69
N ILE A 132 -15.05 9.28 -16.75
CA ILE A 132 -14.69 7.86 -16.79
C ILE A 132 -13.18 7.68 -16.64
N SER A 133 -12.40 8.48 -17.36
CA SER A 133 -10.93 8.46 -17.28
C SER A 133 -10.45 8.78 -15.86
N LEU A 134 -10.97 9.84 -15.26
CA LEU A 134 -10.65 10.25 -13.90
C LEU A 134 -11.01 9.17 -12.89
N ALA A 135 -12.19 8.55 -13.01
CA ALA A 135 -12.62 7.47 -12.14
C ALA A 135 -11.67 6.25 -12.24
N LEU A 136 -11.24 5.87 -13.45
CA LEU A 136 -10.26 4.81 -13.61
C LEU A 136 -8.92 5.19 -12.97
N LEU A 137 -8.41 6.40 -13.20
CA LEU A 137 -7.15 6.87 -12.59
C LEU A 137 -7.20 6.87 -11.07
N VAL A 138 -8.30 7.31 -10.47
CA VAL A 138 -8.51 7.28 -9.02
C VAL A 138 -8.52 5.84 -8.51
N ILE A 139 -9.20 4.91 -9.20
CA ILE A 139 -9.18 3.50 -8.82
C ILE A 139 -7.76 2.92 -8.91
N LEU A 140 -7.00 3.23 -9.96
CA LEU A 140 -5.60 2.78 -10.08
C LEU A 140 -4.72 3.29 -8.95
N LEU A 141 -4.90 4.55 -8.57
CA LEU A 141 -4.20 5.17 -7.45
C LEU A 141 -4.58 4.50 -6.11
N LEU A 142 -5.87 4.16 -5.93
CA LEU A 142 -6.35 3.44 -4.76
C LEU A 142 -5.80 2.01 -4.70
N ILE A 143 -5.76 1.27 -5.82
CA ILE A 143 -5.14 -0.07 -5.87
C ILE A 143 -3.66 0.02 -5.50
N ARG A 144 -2.94 0.98 -6.09
CA ARG A 144 -1.52 1.19 -5.77
C ARG A 144 -1.34 1.44 -4.29
N SER A 145 -2.07 2.40 -3.73
CA SER A 145 -1.89 2.77 -2.33
C SER A 145 -2.30 1.64 -1.39
N LEU A 146 -3.36 0.90 -1.75
CA LEU A 146 -3.78 -0.28 -1.01
C LEU A 146 -2.69 -1.37 -1.01
N VAL A 147 -2.00 -1.62 -2.13
CA VAL A 147 -0.98 -2.68 -2.19
C VAL A 147 0.36 -2.24 -1.61
N LEU A 148 0.83 -1.05 -1.98
CA LEU A 148 2.15 -0.54 -1.64
C LEU A 148 2.20 0.11 -0.24
N ASP A 149 1.24 0.96 0.08
CA ASP A 149 1.35 1.86 1.24
C ASP A 149 0.66 1.32 2.50
N SER A 150 -0.39 0.49 2.35
CA SER A 150 -1.23 0.08 3.48
C SER A 150 -0.59 -0.90 4.47
N GLY A 151 0.59 -1.46 4.15
CA GLY A 151 1.20 -2.53 4.96
C GLY A 151 0.48 -3.88 4.89
N LEU A 152 -0.65 -3.98 4.19
CA LEU A 152 -1.40 -5.23 4.06
C LEU A 152 -0.64 -6.29 3.24
N TYR A 153 -0.78 -7.54 3.66
CA TYR A 153 -0.25 -8.71 2.96
C TYR A 153 -1.30 -9.25 1.98
N PHE A 154 -0.93 -9.34 0.69
CA PHE A 154 -1.80 -9.86 -0.37
C PHE A 154 -1.21 -11.14 -0.98
N ASP A 155 -1.73 -12.30 -0.59
CA ASP A 155 -1.40 -13.58 -1.23
C ASP A 155 -2.41 -14.01 -2.29
N PHE A 156 -2.13 -13.66 -3.54
CA PHE A 156 -2.95 -14.07 -4.68
C PHE A 156 -2.83 -15.55 -5.06
N ARG A 157 -1.89 -16.32 -4.48
CA ARG A 157 -1.84 -17.78 -4.70
C ARG A 157 -3.01 -18.47 -4.02
N ASN A 158 -3.44 -17.96 -2.87
CA ASN A 158 -4.59 -18.45 -2.14
C ASN A 158 -5.40 -17.27 -1.58
N ILE A 159 -6.35 -16.78 -2.39
CA ILE A 159 -7.23 -15.65 -2.04
C ILE A 159 -8.04 -15.94 -0.76
N PHE A 160 -8.39 -17.21 -0.50
CA PHE A 160 -9.14 -17.58 0.71
C PHE A 160 -8.31 -17.54 1.99
N ASN A 161 -6.98 -17.46 1.89
CA ASN A 161 -6.07 -17.30 3.02
C ASN A 161 -5.69 -15.83 3.27
N LEU A 162 -6.38 -14.89 2.61
CA LEU A 162 -6.17 -13.46 2.88
C LEU A 162 -6.70 -13.10 4.26
N GLY A 163 -5.95 -12.27 4.98
CA GLY A 163 -6.45 -11.63 6.19
C GLY A 163 -7.70 -10.80 5.89
N ALA A 164 -8.61 -10.70 6.86
CA ALA A 164 -9.89 -10.01 6.67
C ALA A 164 -9.75 -8.56 6.17
N LEU A 165 -8.68 -7.85 6.53
CA LEU A 165 -8.41 -6.48 6.06
C LEU A 165 -8.04 -6.45 4.59
N SER A 166 -7.14 -7.34 4.14
CA SER A 166 -6.76 -7.49 2.73
C SER A 166 -7.97 -7.90 1.88
N PHE A 167 -8.78 -8.84 2.39
CA PHE A 167 -10.02 -9.26 1.73
C PHE A 167 -11.02 -8.12 1.62
N THR A 168 -11.21 -7.33 2.69
CA THR A 168 -12.08 -6.15 2.68
C THR A 168 -11.59 -5.10 1.69
N GLY A 169 -10.29 -4.79 1.70
CA GLY A 169 -9.71 -3.84 0.74
C GLY A 169 -9.91 -4.29 -0.71
N MET A 170 -9.70 -5.56 -1.00
CA MET A 170 -9.98 -6.15 -2.32
C MET A 170 -11.47 -6.03 -2.69
N GLY A 171 -12.38 -6.34 -1.76
CA GLY A 171 -13.82 -6.18 -1.94
C GLY A 171 -14.22 -4.74 -2.26
N CYS A 172 -13.65 -3.75 -1.57
CA CYS A 172 -13.89 -2.33 -1.85
C CYS A 172 -13.45 -1.95 -3.27
N ILE A 173 -12.29 -2.43 -3.72
CA ILE A 173 -11.82 -2.19 -5.09
C ILE A 173 -12.76 -2.85 -6.11
N VAL A 174 -13.22 -4.08 -5.86
CA VAL A 174 -14.18 -4.76 -6.74
C VAL A 174 -15.49 -3.97 -6.85
N LEU A 175 -16.01 -3.45 -5.73
CA LEU A 175 -17.22 -2.60 -5.73
C LEU A 175 -17.00 -1.28 -6.48
N LEU A 176 -15.82 -0.67 -6.38
CA LEU A 176 -15.47 0.53 -7.13
C LEU A 176 -15.33 0.27 -8.63
N LEU A 177 -14.69 -0.83 -9.02
CA LEU A 177 -14.62 -1.27 -10.43
C LEU A 177 -16.01 -1.56 -10.99
N PHE A 178 -16.87 -2.20 -10.20
CA PHE A 178 -18.28 -2.39 -10.57
C PHE A 178 -19.02 -1.07 -10.72
N SER A 179 -18.76 -0.10 -9.85
CA SER A 179 -19.34 1.25 -9.95
C SER A 179 -18.84 1.99 -11.19
N LEU A 180 -17.55 1.88 -11.52
CA LEU A 180 -16.97 2.41 -12.76
C LEU A 180 -17.63 1.79 -13.99
N LEU A 181 -17.85 0.47 -13.97
CA LEU A 181 -18.57 -0.22 -15.04
C LEU A 181 -19.97 0.37 -15.21
N LEU A 182 -20.77 0.43 -14.16
CA LEU A 182 -22.12 0.99 -14.21
C LEU A 182 -22.13 2.46 -14.67
N LEU A 183 -21.14 3.25 -14.24
CA LEU A 183 -20.95 4.64 -14.65
C LEU A 183 -20.68 4.73 -16.15
N SER A 184 -19.77 3.89 -16.66
CA SER A 184 -19.43 3.87 -18.09
C SER A 184 -20.60 3.44 -18.97
N LEU A 185 -21.36 2.41 -18.55
CA LEU A 185 -22.57 1.97 -19.24
C LEU A 185 -23.70 3.00 -19.20
N TRP A 186 -23.80 3.77 -18.11
CA TRP A 186 -24.76 4.85 -18.03
C TRP A 186 -24.39 5.97 -19.00
N PHE A 187 -23.15 6.46 -18.96
CA PHE A 187 -22.71 7.50 -19.89
C PHE A 187 -22.79 7.06 -21.34
N SER A 188 -22.48 5.81 -21.67
CA SER A 188 -22.60 5.32 -23.04
C SER A 188 -24.02 5.45 -23.58
N ARG A 189 -25.04 5.15 -22.75
CA ARG A 189 -26.46 5.33 -23.11
C ARG A 189 -26.82 6.80 -23.31
N GLU A 190 -26.33 7.69 -22.45
CA GLU A 190 -26.57 9.13 -22.61
C GLU A 190 -25.89 9.70 -23.86
N LEU A 191 -24.68 9.24 -24.20
CA LEU A 191 -23.93 9.67 -25.38
C LEU A 191 -24.64 9.29 -26.69
N VAL A 192 -25.28 8.12 -26.76
CA VAL A 192 -26.13 7.72 -27.90
C VAL A 192 -27.22 8.77 -28.14
N HIS A 193 -27.87 9.23 -27.07
CA HIS A 193 -28.96 10.19 -27.16
C HIS A 193 -28.53 11.61 -27.59
N LEU A 194 -27.24 11.94 -27.52
CA LEU A 194 -26.73 13.22 -28.02
C LEU A 194 -26.77 13.31 -29.55
N GLY A 195 -26.79 12.16 -30.25
CA GLY A 195 -26.78 12.09 -31.71
C GLY A 195 -25.48 12.60 -32.33
N LEU A 196 -24.35 12.43 -31.63
CA LEU A 196 -23.03 12.81 -32.13
C LEU A 196 -22.52 11.80 -33.17
N SER A 197 -21.89 12.31 -34.23
CA SER A 197 -21.24 11.45 -35.22
C SER A 197 -20.03 10.74 -34.63
N ARG A 198 -19.60 9.62 -35.24
CA ARG A 198 -18.41 8.87 -34.81
C ARG A 198 -17.18 9.75 -34.68
N GLN A 199 -16.92 10.60 -35.67
CA GLN A 199 -15.77 11.51 -35.66
C GLN A 199 -15.82 12.48 -34.48
N GLN A 200 -17.01 13.03 -34.17
CA GLN A 200 -17.20 13.93 -33.03
C GLN A 200 -16.92 13.22 -31.70
N ARG A 201 -17.36 11.97 -31.54
CA ARG A 201 -17.06 11.19 -30.33
C ARG A 201 -15.56 10.87 -30.20
N LEU A 202 -14.89 10.52 -31.30
CA LEU A 202 -13.44 10.30 -31.31
C LEU A 202 -12.65 11.57 -30.92
N ILE A 203 -13.10 12.74 -31.39
CA ILE A 203 -12.52 14.03 -30.98
C ILE A 203 -12.73 14.26 -29.47
N ALA A 204 -13.93 13.96 -28.95
CA ALA A 204 -14.21 14.06 -27.51
C ALA A 204 -13.34 13.10 -26.67
N ILE A 205 -13.10 11.88 -27.15
CA ILE A 205 -12.16 10.92 -26.53
C ILE A 205 -10.75 11.52 -26.52
N ALA A 206 -10.24 11.97 -27.66
CA ALA A 206 -8.91 12.56 -27.77
C ALA A 206 -8.74 13.76 -26.83
N ALA A 207 -9.73 14.65 -26.76
CA ALA A 207 -9.72 15.79 -25.83
C ALA A 207 -9.72 15.34 -24.37
N SER A 208 -10.53 14.33 -24.01
CA SER A 208 -10.58 13.80 -22.64
C SER A 208 -9.25 13.14 -22.23
N LEU A 209 -8.56 12.47 -23.15
CA LEU A 209 -7.24 11.89 -22.91
C LEU A 209 -6.18 12.97 -22.70
N LEU A 210 -6.21 14.02 -23.53
CA LEU A 210 -5.30 15.15 -23.40
C LEU A 210 -5.48 15.85 -22.04
N LEU A 211 -6.72 16.01 -21.55
CA LEU A 211 -7.00 16.53 -20.22
C LEU A 211 -6.57 15.58 -19.09
N SER A 212 -6.61 14.26 -19.33
CA SER A 212 -6.23 13.25 -18.33
C SER A 212 -4.71 13.05 -18.22
N ALA A 213 -3.96 13.32 -19.29
CA ALA A 213 -2.50 13.15 -19.34
C ALA A 213 -1.73 13.94 -18.25
N PRO A 214 -1.97 15.25 -18.01
CA PRO A 214 -1.27 15.95 -16.93
C PRO A 214 -1.58 15.37 -15.55
N LEU A 215 -2.81 14.88 -15.33
CA LEU A 215 -3.16 14.20 -14.09
C LEU A 215 -2.36 12.92 -13.91
N MET A 216 -2.17 12.12 -14.96
CA MET A 216 -1.31 10.93 -14.87
C MET A 216 0.15 11.24 -14.55
N ALA A 217 0.67 12.38 -15.01
CA ALA A 217 2.04 12.79 -14.73
C ALA A 217 2.22 13.25 -13.27
N VAL A 218 1.19 13.85 -12.68
CA VAL A 218 1.22 14.33 -11.29
C VAL A 218 0.89 13.22 -10.29
N LEU A 219 -0.05 12.34 -10.63
CA LEU A 219 -0.45 11.25 -9.76
C LEU A 219 0.64 10.16 -9.73
N PRO A 220 1.03 9.65 -8.55
CA PRO A 220 2.06 8.63 -8.44
C PRO A 220 1.49 7.26 -8.81
N LEU A 221 1.05 7.04 -10.04
CA LEU A 221 0.44 5.78 -10.47
C LEU A 221 1.45 4.64 -10.58
N GLY A 222 2.75 4.94 -10.63
CA GLY A 222 3.80 3.94 -10.80
C GLY A 222 3.78 3.24 -12.17
N ILE A 223 3.01 3.74 -13.14
CA ILE A 223 3.06 3.33 -14.53
C ILE A 223 3.58 4.48 -15.39
N GLY A 224 4.25 4.15 -16.50
CA GLY A 224 4.68 5.17 -17.46
C GLY A 224 3.48 5.89 -18.08
N LEU A 225 3.65 7.18 -18.39
CA LEU A 225 2.60 8.03 -18.98
C LEU A 225 2.00 7.40 -20.25
N LEU A 226 2.86 6.91 -21.15
CA LEU A 226 2.43 6.24 -22.38
C LEU A 226 1.53 5.04 -22.09
N THR A 227 1.92 4.19 -21.14
CA THR A 227 1.13 3.01 -20.74
C THR A 227 -0.22 3.42 -20.16
N GLY A 228 -0.25 4.44 -19.30
CA GLY A 228 -1.50 4.97 -18.74
C GLY A 228 -2.44 5.50 -19.82
N VAL A 229 -1.93 6.30 -20.77
CA VAL A 229 -2.71 6.83 -21.90
C VAL A 229 -3.23 5.70 -22.79
N LEU A 230 -2.41 4.69 -23.09
CA LEU A 230 -2.83 3.53 -23.88
C LEU A 230 -3.96 2.73 -23.20
N ILE A 231 -3.89 2.54 -21.88
CA ILE A 231 -4.94 1.85 -21.11
C ILE A 231 -6.25 2.64 -21.17
N LEU A 232 -6.21 3.96 -20.96
CA LEU A 232 -7.41 4.80 -21.10
C LEU A 232 -7.96 4.79 -22.52
N LEU A 233 -7.09 4.95 -23.52
CA LEU A 233 -7.48 4.94 -24.93
C LEU A 233 -8.18 3.62 -25.27
N LEU A 234 -7.61 2.50 -24.88
CA LEU A 234 -8.19 1.17 -25.09
C LEU A 234 -9.57 1.06 -24.43
N TYR A 235 -9.69 1.46 -23.16
CA TYR A 235 -10.95 1.42 -22.43
C TYR A 235 -12.04 2.29 -23.10
N LEU A 236 -11.70 3.52 -23.50
CA LEU A 236 -12.62 4.45 -24.13
C LEU A 236 -13.01 4.05 -25.55
N ILE A 237 -12.09 3.49 -26.35
CA ILE A 237 -12.41 2.97 -27.69
C ILE A 237 -13.34 1.76 -27.58
N LEU A 238 -13.10 0.86 -26.64
CA LEU A 238 -14.02 -0.27 -26.40
C LEU A 238 -15.41 0.23 -25.98
N LEU A 239 -15.47 1.32 -25.21
CA LEU A 239 -16.73 1.98 -24.85
C LEU A 239 -17.45 2.58 -26.06
N ASP A 240 -16.73 3.28 -26.93
CA ASP A 240 -17.30 3.84 -28.16
C ASP A 240 -17.76 2.75 -29.13
N LEU A 241 -17.00 1.66 -29.24
CA LEU A 241 -17.38 0.49 -30.05
C LEU A 241 -18.69 -0.14 -29.53
N TYR A 242 -18.85 -0.24 -28.21
CA TYR A 242 -20.09 -0.72 -27.61
C TYR A 242 -21.30 0.18 -27.94
N ILE A 243 -21.08 1.50 -28.00
CA ILE A 243 -22.11 2.47 -28.44
C ILE A 243 -22.53 2.22 -29.89
N GLU A 244 -21.59 1.90 -30.78
CA GLU A 244 -21.86 1.73 -32.21
C GLU A 244 -22.62 0.45 -32.55
N LEU A 245 -22.31 -0.64 -31.85
CA LEU A 245 -22.83 -1.95 -32.23
C LEU A 245 -24.31 -2.16 -31.82
N ASP A 246 -24.89 -1.24 -31.03
CA ASP A 246 -26.23 -1.33 -30.41
C ASP A 246 -26.58 -2.74 -29.89
N ALA A 247 -25.54 -3.47 -29.50
CA ALA A 247 -25.61 -4.89 -29.29
C ALA A 247 -25.91 -5.13 -27.82
N GLY A 248 -27.20 -5.09 -27.47
CA GLY A 248 -27.73 -5.52 -26.17
C GLY A 248 -27.52 -7.01 -25.87
N SER A 249 -26.59 -7.69 -26.54
CA SER A 249 -26.32 -9.10 -26.34
C SER A 249 -25.69 -9.35 -24.96
N PRO A 250 -26.02 -10.45 -24.28
CA PRO A 250 -25.37 -10.85 -23.02
C PRO A 250 -23.84 -10.97 -23.13
N ALA A 251 -23.31 -11.29 -24.32
CA ALA A 251 -21.86 -11.39 -24.55
C ALA A 251 -21.13 -10.06 -24.28
N TRP A 252 -21.73 -8.93 -24.66
CA TRP A 252 -21.16 -7.61 -24.37
C TRP A 252 -21.10 -7.33 -22.89
N LEU A 253 -22.12 -7.74 -22.12
CA LEU A 253 -22.10 -7.60 -20.67
C LEU A 253 -20.97 -8.42 -20.03
N ILE A 254 -20.70 -9.63 -20.53
CA ILE A 254 -19.58 -10.47 -20.07
C ILE A 254 -18.24 -9.78 -20.35
N ILE A 255 -18.03 -9.26 -21.57
CA ILE A 255 -16.81 -8.52 -21.93
C ILE A 255 -16.63 -7.31 -21.01
N TRP A 256 -17.72 -6.59 -20.74
CA TRP A 256 -17.73 -5.43 -19.86
C TRP A 256 -17.48 -5.74 -18.39
N LEU A 257 -17.83 -6.93 -17.91
CA LEU A 257 -17.41 -7.40 -16.58
C LEU A 257 -15.94 -7.84 -16.58
N ALA A 258 -15.51 -8.52 -17.63
CA ALA A 258 -14.16 -9.05 -17.76
C ALA A 258 -13.11 -7.94 -17.87
N LEU A 259 -13.39 -6.85 -18.58
CA LEU A 259 -12.44 -5.76 -18.82
C LEU A 259 -11.95 -5.06 -17.52
N PRO A 260 -12.82 -4.48 -16.67
CA PRO A 260 -12.38 -3.87 -15.41
C PRO A 260 -11.84 -4.91 -14.43
N ALA A 261 -12.32 -6.16 -14.47
CA ALA A 261 -11.75 -7.24 -13.65
C ALA A 261 -10.31 -7.57 -14.06
N ALA A 262 -10.04 -7.70 -15.37
CA ALA A 262 -8.71 -7.96 -15.91
C ALA A 262 -7.76 -6.79 -15.62
N LEU A 263 -8.22 -5.54 -15.78
CA LEU A 263 -7.47 -4.35 -15.38
C LEU A 263 -7.15 -4.40 -13.88
N GLY A 264 -8.16 -4.57 -13.03
CA GLY A 264 -7.97 -4.67 -11.58
C GLY A 264 -6.96 -5.73 -11.19
N ALA A 265 -7.11 -6.95 -11.69
CA ALA A 265 -6.21 -8.07 -11.43
C ALA A 265 -4.78 -7.79 -11.92
N GLY A 266 -4.62 -7.25 -13.14
CA GLY A 266 -3.33 -6.90 -13.71
C GLY A 266 -2.59 -5.87 -12.85
N PHE A 267 -3.29 -4.83 -12.37
CA PHE A 267 -2.71 -3.82 -11.50
C PHE A 267 -2.39 -4.35 -10.10
N PHE A 268 -3.26 -5.16 -9.50
CA PHE A 268 -2.96 -5.84 -8.24
C PHE A 268 -1.67 -6.68 -8.32
N PHE A 269 -1.54 -7.46 -9.39
CA PHE A 269 -0.35 -8.27 -9.62
C PHE A 269 0.90 -7.42 -9.82
N LYS A 270 0.80 -6.40 -10.68
CA LYS A 270 1.88 -5.47 -10.97
C LYS A 270 2.39 -4.77 -9.71
N TYR A 271 1.51 -4.18 -8.89
CA TYR A 271 1.95 -3.48 -7.68
C TYR A 271 2.48 -4.44 -6.61
N LYS A 272 2.00 -5.69 -6.57
CA LYS A 272 2.62 -6.71 -5.70
C LYS A 272 4.03 -7.04 -6.14
N LEU A 273 4.29 -7.17 -7.44
CA LEU A 273 5.64 -7.37 -7.96
C LEU A 273 6.54 -6.18 -7.63
N ASP A 274 6.04 -4.96 -7.79
CA ASP A 274 6.77 -3.73 -7.43
C ASP A 274 7.14 -3.74 -5.94
N LYS A 275 6.18 -4.05 -5.06
CA LYS A 275 6.40 -4.16 -3.60
C LYS A 275 7.50 -5.17 -3.29
N GLY A 276 7.39 -6.38 -3.82
CA GLY A 276 8.40 -7.42 -3.61
C GLY A 276 9.77 -7.06 -4.19
N SER A 277 9.83 -6.29 -5.27
CA SER A 277 11.09 -5.74 -5.79
C SER A 277 11.70 -4.70 -4.86
N GLN A 278 10.88 -3.80 -4.30
CA GLN A 278 11.32 -2.77 -3.36
C GLN A 278 11.81 -3.37 -2.04
N GLU A 279 11.08 -4.36 -1.50
CA GLU A 279 11.46 -5.08 -0.27
C GLU A 279 12.79 -5.82 -0.45
N ARG A 280 12.98 -6.53 -1.57
CA ARG A 280 14.24 -7.21 -1.88
C ARG A 280 15.40 -6.24 -2.09
N LEU A 281 15.16 -5.10 -2.73
CA LEU A 281 16.18 -4.06 -2.89
C LEU A 281 16.55 -3.44 -1.55
N ALA A 282 15.57 -3.13 -0.70
CA ALA A 282 15.81 -2.61 0.64
C ALA A 282 16.61 -3.61 1.50
N PHE A 283 16.26 -4.89 1.42
CA PHE A 283 16.98 -5.96 2.10
C PHE A 283 18.41 -6.14 1.57
N ALA A 284 18.59 -6.12 0.25
CA ALA A 284 19.93 -6.18 -0.36
C ALA A 284 20.79 -4.97 0.04
N LYS A 285 20.19 -3.77 0.13
CA LYS A 285 20.88 -2.58 0.63
C LYS A 285 21.26 -2.70 2.10
N SER A 286 20.38 -3.26 2.95
CA SER A 286 20.72 -3.49 4.36
C SER A 286 21.81 -4.55 4.52
N LEU A 287 21.90 -5.54 3.64
CA LEU A 287 22.98 -6.53 3.63
C LEU A 287 24.28 -6.02 3.02
N ALA A 288 24.21 -5.07 2.08
CA ALA A 288 25.38 -4.50 1.42
C ALA A 288 26.14 -3.53 2.34
N VAL A 289 25.49 -2.99 3.37
CA VAL A 289 26.15 -2.19 4.41
C VAL A 289 26.84 -3.16 5.38
N PRO A 290 28.18 -3.21 5.45
CA PRO A 290 28.90 -4.13 6.32
C PRO A 290 28.88 -3.71 7.80
N ARG A 291 27.94 -2.83 8.18
CA ARG A 291 27.79 -2.28 9.53
C ARG A 291 26.52 -2.84 10.16
N ASP A 292 26.71 -3.46 11.30
CA ASP A 292 25.63 -3.94 12.15
C ASP A 292 25.51 -2.95 13.32
N SER A 293 24.58 -2.00 13.21
CA SER A 293 24.39 -0.95 14.21
C SER A 293 24.03 -1.50 15.59
N LEU A 294 23.39 -2.68 15.64
CA LEU A 294 23.09 -3.35 16.89
C LEU A 294 24.36 -3.95 17.50
N ALA A 295 25.20 -4.60 16.68
CA ALA A 295 26.51 -5.06 17.14
C ALA A 295 27.40 -3.90 17.61
N GLU A 296 27.40 -2.78 16.89
CA GLU A 296 28.14 -1.56 17.24
C GLU A 296 27.71 -1.01 18.59
N ALA A 297 26.40 -0.80 18.80
CA ALA A 297 25.88 -0.30 20.06
C ALA A 297 26.20 -1.24 21.23
N ARG A 298 26.13 -2.56 21.01
CA ARG A 298 26.51 -3.55 22.05
C ARG A 298 28.00 -3.58 22.32
N LEU A 299 28.85 -3.37 21.31
CA LEU A 299 30.30 -3.25 21.51
C LEU A 299 30.64 -1.95 22.25
N GLU A 300 29.91 -0.87 22.03
CA GLU A 300 30.12 0.40 22.72
C GLU A 300 29.76 0.29 24.21
N GLU A 301 28.59 -0.28 24.54
CA GLU A 301 28.20 -0.59 25.93
C GLU A 301 29.25 -1.48 26.63
N LEU A 302 29.85 -2.39 25.87
CA LEU A 302 30.89 -3.30 26.33
C LEU A 302 32.19 -2.56 26.65
N ILE A 303 32.65 -1.67 25.77
CA ILE A 303 33.83 -0.83 26.00
C ILE A 303 33.65 0.03 27.25
N GLU A 304 32.45 0.59 27.46
CA GLU A 304 32.11 1.37 28.66
C GLU A 304 32.13 0.52 29.94
N ALA A 305 31.56 -0.69 29.90
CA ALA A 305 31.60 -1.62 31.03
C ALA A 305 33.02 -2.10 31.34
N ASP A 306 33.83 -2.32 30.31
CA ASP A 306 35.19 -2.82 30.40
C ASP A 306 36.17 -1.76 30.90
N THR A 307 36.01 -0.49 30.51
CA THR A 307 36.77 0.64 31.10
C THR A 307 36.49 0.83 32.59
N GLN A 308 35.30 0.45 33.07
CA GLN A 308 35.01 0.41 34.50
C GLN A 308 35.70 -0.77 35.22
N LEU A 309 35.83 -1.92 34.54
CA LEU A 309 36.50 -3.12 35.05
C LEU A 309 38.04 -3.03 35.03
N ALA A 310 38.64 -2.39 34.03
CA ALA A 310 40.09 -2.21 33.90
C ALA A 310 40.73 -1.38 35.03
N ASN A 311 39.93 -0.63 35.80
CA ASN A 311 40.38 0.09 36.99
C ASN A 311 40.54 -0.82 38.23
N LEU A 312 40.23 -2.12 38.11
CA LEU A 312 40.45 -3.10 39.18
C LEU A 312 41.83 -3.76 39.03
N PRO A 313 42.65 -3.81 40.10
CA PRO A 313 44.01 -4.32 40.01
C PRO A 313 44.02 -5.84 39.81
N GLY A 314 44.48 -6.25 38.63
CA GLY A 314 45.21 -7.48 38.35
C GLY A 314 44.48 -8.79 38.64
N ASP A 315 43.84 -9.37 37.62
CA ASP A 315 43.89 -10.83 37.51
C ASP A 315 43.72 -11.34 36.07
N THR A 316 44.47 -12.39 35.75
CA THR A 316 44.50 -13.06 34.43
C THR A 316 43.19 -13.78 34.08
N ALA A 317 42.27 -13.90 35.04
CA ALA A 317 40.93 -14.46 34.87
C ALA A 317 39.96 -13.55 34.08
N ILE A 318 40.35 -12.31 33.77
CA ILE A 318 39.45 -11.32 33.13
C ILE A 318 39.21 -11.63 31.66
N ALA A 319 40.15 -12.19 30.90
CA ALA A 319 39.95 -12.47 29.47
C ALA A 319 38.97 -13.64 29.23
N GLU A 320 39.12 -14.73 29.98
CA GLU A 320 38.22 -15.89 29.90
C GLU A 320 36.85 -15.60 30.53
N LYS A 321 36.81 -14.79 31.61
CA LYS A 321 35.55 -14.26 32.15
C LYS A 321 34.91 -13.22 31.26
N ALA A 322 35.67 -12.41 30.53
CA ALA A 322 35.11 -11.46 29.57
C ALA A 322 34.41 -12.25 28.47
N GLU A 323 35.05 -13.23 27.84
CA GLU A 323 34.37 -14.04 26.82
C GLU A 323 33.05 -14.66 27.33
N LEU A 324 33.05 -15.24 28.53
CA LEU A 324 31.83 -15.78 29.16
C LEU A 324 30.79 -14.70 29.51
N TYR A 325 31.22 -13.58 30.09
CA TYR A 325 30.35 -12.46 30.46
C TYR A 325 29.78 -11.75 29.23
N LEU A 326 30.52 -11.71 28.12
CA LEU A 326 30.07 -11.16 26.84
C LEU A 326 29.06 -12.06 26.16
N LEU A 327 29.27 -13.38 26.21
CA LEU A 327 28.31 -14.36 25.69
C LEU A 327 27.02 -14.38 26.53
N GLU A 328 27.10 -14.15 27.84
CA GLU A 328 25.96 -14.09 28.76
C GLU A 328 25.21 -12.74 28.75
N ALA A 329 25.92 -11.61 28.81
CA ALA A 329 25.34 -10.28 28.83
C ALA A 329 24.81 -9.86 27.44
N TYR A 330 25.47 -10.31 26.37
CA TYR A 330 25.15 -9.95 24.98
C TYR A 330 24.96 -11.19 24.10
N PRO A 331 23.87 -11.96 24.30
CA PRO A 331 23.61 -13.20 23.56
C PRO A 331 23.44 -13.00 22.04
N TYR A 332 23.26 -11.76 21.58
CA TYR A 332 23.29 -11.43 20.15
C TYR A 332 24.68 -11.59 19.55
N LEU A 333 25.73 -11.06 20.20
CA LEU A 333 27.10 -11.13 19.71
C LEU A 333 27.56 -12.59 19.65
N GLY A 334 27.32 -13.37 20.70
CA GLY A 334 27.68 -14.80 20.73
C GLY A 334 26.96 -15.68 19.70
N LYS A 335 25.75 -15.31 19.26
CA LYS A 335 25.00 -16.06 18.25
C LYS A 335 25.44 -15.74 16.82
N ASN A 336 25.93 -14.53 16.59
CA ASN A 336 26.14 -13.98 15.25
C ASN A 336 27.61 -13.70 14.93
N TYR A 337 28.50 -13.68 15.92
CA TYR A 337 29.93 -13.42 15.76
C TYR A 337 30.76 -14.49 16.49
N LEU A 338 31.80 -14.97 15.81
CA LEU A 338 32.92 -15.68 16.40
C LEU A 338 33.88 -14.66 16.99
N LEU A 339 34.11 -14.78 18.29
CA LEU A 339 35.16 -14.03 18.98
C LEU A 339 36.49 -14.75 18.77
N LYS A 340 37.54 -13.99 18.46
CA LYS A 340 38.91 -14.50 18.39
C LYS A 340 39.87 -13.48 18.98
N TRP A 341 40.72 -13.94 19.89
CA TRP A 341 41.86 -13.14 20.35
C TRP A 341 43.02 -13.27 19.35
N ASP A 342 43.59 -12.15 18.91
CA ASP A 342 44.75 -12.17 18.00
C ASP A 342 45.72 -11.02 18.29
N ALA A 343 47.00 -11.26 18.00
CA ALA A 343 48.04 -10.24 18.09
C ALA A 343 48.07 -9.48 16.76
N MET A 344 47.52 -8.26 16.74
CA MET A 344 47.49 -7.41 15.55
C MET A 344 48.46 -6.24 15.73
N GLU A 345 49.24 -5.92 14.69
CA GLU A 345 50.05 -4.70 14.67
C GLU A 345 49.15 -3.48 14.84
N ALA A 346 49.54 -2.57 15.75
CA ALA A 346 48.69 -1.45 16.13
C ALA A 346 48.36 -0.58 14.90
N PRO A 347 47.07 -0.30 14.62
CA PRO A 347 46.69 0.57 13.53
C PRO A 347 47.24 1.99 13.76
N THR A 348 47.91 2.54 12.76
CA THR A 348 48.55 3.87 12.80
C THR A 348 47.55 4.97 12.45
N GLY A 349 47.30 5.93 13.37
CA GLY A 349 46.55 7.17 13.12
C GLY A 349 45.32 7.37 14.03
N GLU A 350 44.62 8.51 13.86
CA GLU A 350 43.48 9.07 14.65
C GLU A 350 42.34 8.10 15.07
N GLN A 351 42.33 6.85 14.61
CA GLN A 351 41.37 5.81 14.97
C GLN A 351 41.54 5.26 16.41
N LEU A 352 42.61 5.62 17.10
CA LEU A 352 42.93 5.18 18.47
C LEU A 352 42.06 5.81 19.57
N ALA A 353 41.33 6.89 19.29
CA ALA A 353 40.62 7.64 20.34
C ALA A 353 39.34 6.95 20.87
N SER A 354 38.77 5.99 20.13
CA SER A 354 37.48 5.34 20.47
C SER A 354 37.59 3.89 20.98
N GLY A 355 38.77 3.27 20.98
CA GLY A 355 38.97 1.85 21.35
C GLY A 355 38.34 0.81 20.39
N LEU A 356 37.31 1.21 19.64
CA LEU A 356 36.68 0.46 18.55
C LEU A 356 37.33 0.81 17.21
N ILE A 357 37.76 -0.22 16.47
CA ILE A 357 38.32 -0.05 15.13
C ILE A 357 37.54 -0.91 14.14
N PHE A 358 37.04 -0.25 13.09
CA PHE A 358 36.42 -0.91 11.95
C PHE A 358 37.51 -1.47 11.04
N LEU A 359 37.56 -2.80 10.92
CA LEU A 359 38.52 -3.44 10.04
C LEU A 359 38.01 -3.45 8.60
N ALA A 360 38.90 -3.18 7.65
CA ALA A 360 38.60 -3.39 6.25
C ALA A 360 38.34 -4.89 6.00
N PRO A 361 37.40 -5.24 5.10
CA PRO A 361 37.12 -6.64 4.79
C PRO A 361 38.41 -7.33 4.29
N ASN A 362 38.83 -8.40 4.96
CA ASN A 362 39.96 -9.24 4.54
C ASN A 362 39.48 -10.69 4.29
N THR A 363 40.39 -11.57 3.88
CA THR A 363 40.10 -13.00 3.62
C THR A 363 39.52 -13.75 4.82
N SER A 364 39.65 -13.19 6.03
CA SER A 364 39.14 -13.73 7.28
C SER A 364 37.86 -13.04 7.79
N TYR A 365 37.32 -12.05 7.06
CA TYR A 365 36.07 -11.31 7.35
C TYR A 365 35.93 -10.80 8.79
N TYR A 366 36.93 -10.13 9.35
CA TYR A 366 36.73 -9.46 10.64
C TYR A 366 36.03 -8.10 10.45
N THR A 367 35.02 -7.80 11.27
CA THR A 367 34.23 -6.56 11.15
C THR A 367 34.60 -5.54 12.21
N TYR A 368 34.92 -6.00 13.42
CA TYR A 368 35.26 -5.15 14.55
C TYR A 368 36.53 -5.66 15.23
N ALA A 369 37.39 -4.72 15.64
CA ALA A 369 38.51 -4.96 16.54
C ALA A 369 38.38 -4.04 17.75
N LEU A 370 38.64 -4.59 18.93
CA LEU A 370 38.61 -3.87 20.19
C LEU A 370 39.98 -4.04 20.87
N GLY A 371 40.64 -2.93 21.22
CA GLY A 371 41.96 -2.96 21.85
C GLY A 371 42.55 -1.58 22.16
N PRO A 372 43.76 -1.53 22.78
CA PRO A 372 44.54 -2.65 23.31
C PRO A 372 44.30 -2.87 24.81
N TYR A 373 44.26 -4.13 25.23
CA TYR A 373 44.37 -4.52 26.64
C TYR A 373 45.84 -4.71 26.99
N LEU A 374 46.38 -3.90 27.90
CA LEU A 374 47.73 -4.08 28.43
C LEU A 374 47.72 -5.18 29.48
N GLN A 375 48.15 -6.38 29.09
CA GLN A 375 48.70 -7.33 30.05
C GLN A 375 49.94 -6.70 30.67
N ASN A 376 50.07 -6.72 32.00
CA ASN A 376 51.30 -6.35 32.69
C ASN A 376 52.52 -7.10 32.07
N GLY A 377 53.23 -6.43 31.16
CA GLY A 377 54.44 -6.95 30.51
C GLY A 377 54.26 -7.78 29.23
N ALA A 378 53.06 -7.94 28.67
CA ALA A 378 52.86 -8.66 27.39
C ALA A 378 52.45 -7.74 26.23
N GLN A 379 52.62 -8.23 25.00
CA GLN A 379 52.27 -7.48 23.79
C GLN A 379 50.77 -7.14 23.76
N PRO A 380 50.38 -5.95 23.26
CA PRO A 380 48.97 -5.54 23.16
C PRO A 380 48.19 -6.52 22.26
N GLY A 381 47.12 -7.10 22.81
CA GLY A 381 46.21 -7.98 22.07
C GLY A 381 44.92 -7.26 21.68
N TRP A 382 44.27 -7.75 20.61
CA TRP A 382 42.98 -7.26 20.12
C TRP A 382 41.92 -8.37 20.17
N LEU A 383 40.72 -8.02 20.61
CA LEU A 383 39.55 -8.87 20.50
C LEU A 383 38.90 -8.62 19.14
N LEU A 384 38.86 -9.65 18.29
CA LEU A 384 38.32 -9.58 16.94
C LEU A 384 36.94 -10.24 16.87
N PHE A 385 36.01 -9.55 16.24
CA PHE A 385 34.67 -10.05 15.95
C PHE A 385 34.57 -10.42 14.48
N ARG A 386 34.43 -11.72 14.22
CA ARG A 386 34.19 -12.27 12.89
C ARG A 386 32.72 -12.68 12.80
N PRO A 387 31.92 -12.20 11.85
CA PRO A 387 30.56 -12.68 11.70
C PRO A 387 30.59 -14.18 11.41
N VAL A 388 29.73 -14.93 12.10
CA VAL A 388 29.47 -16.32 11.78
C VAL A 388 28.77 -16.31 10.43
N ILE A 389 29.53 -16.51 9.35
CA ILE A 389 28.96 -16.74 8.02
C ILE A 389 28.28 -18.10 8.07
N ARG A 390 27.03 -18.13 8.54
CA ARG A 390 26.20 -19.32 8.39
C ARG A 390 26.03 -19.53 6.90
N PRO A 391 26.27 -20.76 6.38
CA PRO A 391 26.13 -21.02 4.96
C PRO A 391 24.77 -20.49 4.51
N PRO A 392 24.71 -19.83 3.34
CA PRO A 392 23.55 -19.06 2.91
C PRO A 392 22.34 -19.93 2.55
N GLU A 393 22.26 -21.17 3.01
CA GLU A 393 21.16 -22.08 2.72
C GLU A 393 19.83 -21.50 3.16
N ARG A 394 19.73 -20.90 4.36
CA ARG A 394 18.47 -20.30 4.83
C ARG A 394 18.11 -19.02 4.10
N VAL A 395 19.11 -18.16 3.85
CA VAL A 395 18.93 -16.85 3.22
C VAL A 395 18.66 -17.00 1.71
N LEU A 396 19.33 -17.92 1.01
CA LEU A 396 19.07 -18.21 -0.40
C LEU A 396 17.77 -18.99 -0.61
N GLN A 397 17.39 -19.89 0.30
CA GLN A 397 16.07 -20.57 0.24
C GLN A 397 14.92 -19.59 0.45
N GLU A 398 15.08 -18.57 1.30
CA GLU A 398 14.08 -17.51 1.47
C GLU A 398 14.09 -16.50 0.30
N LEU A 399 15.25 -16.24 -0.32
CA LEU A 399 15.39 -15.29 -1.43
C LEU A 399 15.04 -15.86 -2.82
N ILE A 400 15.11 -17.18 -3.02
CA ILE A 400 14.78 -17.86 -4.28
C ILE A 400 13.75 -18.98 -4.00
N PRO A 401 12.45 -18.65 -3.88
CA PRO A 401 11.40 -19.65 -3.64
C PRO A 401 11.19 -20.64 -4.80
N SER A 402 11.90 -20.47 -5.93
CA SER A 402 11.74 -21.28 -7.14
C SER A 402 12.82 -22.36 -7.36
N SER A 403 13.77 -22.55 -6.43
CA SER A 403 14.79 -23.59 -6.59
C SER A 403 14.41 -24.92 -5.91
N SER A 404 13.22 -25.45 -6.21
CA SER A 404 12.89 -26.85 -5.90
C SER A 404 13.62 -27.88 -6.80
N ALA A 405 14.62 -27.47 -7.58
CA ALA A 405 15.24 -28.30 -8.61
C ALA A 405 16.64 -28.86 -8.28
N ARG A 406 17.09 -28.84 -7.01
CA ARG A 406 18.32 -29.56 -6.61
C ARG A 406 18.11 -30.39 -5.35
N GLN A 407 17.32 -31.45 -5.50
CA GLN A 407 17.46 -32.66 -4.69
C GLN A 407 17.54 -33.84 -5.65
N SER A 408 18.69 -34.02 -6.28
CA SER A 408 19.17 -35.30 -6.85
C SER A 408 20.58 -35.10 -7.41
N SER A 409 21.56 -35.19 -6.52
CA SER A 409 22.92 -35.68 -6.82
C SER A 409 23.60 -36.00 -5.51
#